data_AF-A0A317IIJ5-F1
#
_entry.id   AF-A0A317IIJ5-F1
#
_cell.length_a   1.000
_cell.length_b   1.000
_cell.length_c   1.000
_cell.angle_alpha   90.00
_cell.angle_beta   90.00
_cell.angle_gamma   90.00
#
_symmetry.space_group_name_H-M   'P 1'
#
loop_
_entity.id
_entity.type
_entity.pdbx_description
1 polymer ?
#
loop_
_entity_poly.entity_id
_entity_poly.type
_entity_poly.pdbx_seq_one_letter_code
_entity_poly.pdbx_strand_id
1 'polypeptide(L)'
;AFLSQGYQKFDISKETVETKNYLIRYSGGATAAENQTFTSNDAIHRWVMKNVPALKEERFTSTVNNHVDKIEFQLARIVLPDQQPEDIMGNWEKVTSNLNKDETFAANLDKNGFLDDEMKGFLQGAKDDEEKVRRIYAYVRDHYTCTDNTAVYMENTLKTVVKNRSGNVAELNLLLISMMKHENIKSYPVILSTRHHGFAHTFYPLIDRYNYVIAQAIVGSNTYYLDASEPNLGFNELPNKCYNGQARIITETTATPVNFDPGSITETKVTSVFLFKEKNQGEMSGKYSSTLGNFESMELREKVKKKGESEYYKDLAAVNQDYELKNIKLDSIKILEKPVQQNYEFTLKDSGDVLYVHPMMGEGYKENWFKAAERLYPVELPYKIDETYIMNMEIPQGYSVEELPKSAKVSMSEGQAYFEYMIAKDNDVIRLRSRVQFNKATFLPEEYEELREFFSYIVKKHAEEIVLKKTK
;
A
#
# COMPACT_ATOMS: atom_id res chain seq x y z
N ALA A 1 16.18 16.65 -22.96
CA ALA A 1 14.71 16.50 -22.98
C ALA A 1 14.17 17.03 -21.65
N PHE A 2 12.97 17.60 -21.62
CA PHE A 2 12.30 17.94 -20.36
C PHE A 2 11.17 16.93 -20.12
N LEU A 3 10.88 16.69 -18.85
CA LEU A 3 9.70 15.96 -18.41
C LEU A 3 8.73 16.98 -17.82
N SER A 4 7.48 16.95 -18.26
CA SER A 4 6.40 17.70 -17.64
C SER A 4 5.54 16.76 -16.80
N GLN A 5 5.20 17.21 -15.60
CA GLN A 5 4.26 16.55 -14.70
C GLN A 5 3.13 17.51 -14.38
N GLY A 6 1.98 16.98 -13.97
CA GLY A 6 0.81 17.74 -13.55
C GLY A 6 -0.31 17.74 -14.60
N TYR A 7 -1.44 18.33 -14.24
CA TYR A 7 -2.68 18.29 -15.02
C TYR A 7 -3.03 19.66 -15.64
N GLN A 8 -2.29 20.72 -15.31
CA GLN A 8 -2.50 22.04 -15.89
C GLN A 8 -1.79 22.16 -17.24
N LYS A 9 -2.47 22.81 -18.19
CA LYS A 9 -1.90 23.11 -19.50
C LYS A 9 -1.09 24.40 -19.44
N PHE A 10 0.00 24.46 -20.18
CA PHE A 10 0.74 25.70 -20.37
C PHE A 10 -0.09 26.70 -21.19
N ASP A 11 -0.28 27.91 -20.66
CA ASP A 11 -0.79 29.07 -21.40
C ASP A 11 0.15 29.48 -22.54
N ILE A 12 1.46 29.32 -22.30
CA ILE A 12 2.49 29.59 -23.28
C ILE A 12 3.49 28.46 -23.22
N SER A 13 3.73 27.81 -24.37
CA SER A 13 4.84 26.88 -24.59
C SER A 13 5.46 27.27 -25.92
N LYS A 14 6.64 27.90 -25.89
CA LYS A 14 7.34 28.38 -27.09
C LYS A 14 8.80 27.97 -27.05
N GLU A 15 9.34 27.67 -28.22
CA GLU A 15 10.76 27.45 -28.46
C GLU A 15 11.24 28.45 -29.51
N THR A 16 12.39 29.07 -29.25
CA THR A 16 13.10 29.93 -30.19
C THR A 16 14.57 29.54 -30.21
N VAL A 17 15.17 29.45 -31.40
CA VAL A 17 16.59 29.14 -31.54
C VAL A 17 17.35 30.42 -31.86
N GLU A 18 18.40 30.71 -31.09
CA GLU A 18 19.26 31.87 -31.28
C GLU A 18 20.72 31.43 -31.42
N THR A 19 21.43 31.95 -32.41
CA THR A 19 22.88 31.72 -32.52
C THR A 19 23.61 32.71 -31.61
N LYS A 20 24.41 32.20 -30.66
CA LYS A 20 25.22 33.01 -29.74
C LYS A 20 26.69 32.69 -29.88
N ASN A 21 27.52 33.72 -29.67
CA ASN A 21 28.97 33.60 -29.65
C ASN A 21 29.46 33.82 -28.20
N TYR A 22 30.12 32.82 -27.65
CA TYR A 22 30.70 32.82 -26.32
C TYR A 22 32.21 33.01 -26.44
N LEU A 23 32.76 34.02 -25.76
CA LEU A 23 34.20 34.23 -25.67
C LEU A 23 34.70 33.65 -24.35
N ILE A 24 35.43 32.54 -24.41
CA ILE A 24 36.10 31.93 -23.26
C ILE A 24 37.53 32.47 -23.20
N ARG A 25 37.91 33.05 -22.06
CA ARG A 25 39.25 33.56 -21.81
C ARG A 25 39.97 32.63 -20.84
N TYR A 26 41.05 32.00 -21.28
CA TYR A 26 41.91 31.19 -20.43
C TYR A 26 43.00 32.08 -19.85
N SER A 27 43.07 32.18 -18.51
CA SER A 27 44.14 32.94 -17.86
C SER A 27 45.45 32.15 -17.91
N GLY A 28 46.33 32.51 -18.84
CA GLY A 28 47.73 32.09 -18.81
C GLY A 28 48.43 32.87 -17.70
N GLY A 29 48.87 32.23 -16.62
CA GLY A 29 49.51 32.94 -15.50
C GLY A 29 50.67 33.86 -15.95
N ALA A 30 51.76 33.26 -16.44
CA ALA A 30 52.94 33.98 -16.96
C ALA A 30 53.01 34.02 -18.51
N THR A 31 52.01 33.46 -19.19
CA THR A 31 51.88 33.42 -20.66
C THR A 31 50.72 34.29 -21.13
N ALA A 32 50.71 34.65 -22.42
CA ALA A 32 49.62 35.45 -22.99
C ALA A 32 48.26 34.73 -22.81
N ALA A 33 47.23 35.47 -22.44
CA ALA A 33 45.88 34.94 -22.32
C ALA A 33 45.38 34.42 -23.67
N GLU A 34 44.84 33.21 -23.67
CA GLU A 34 44.26 32.60 -24.86
C GLU A 34 42.75 32.87 -24.89
N ASN A 35 42.27 33.34 -26.05
CA ASN A 35 40.87 33.61 -26.28
C ASN A 35 40.32 32.58 -27.26
N GLN A 36 39.31 31.82 -26.84
CA GLN A 36 38.57 30.92 -27.72
C GLN A 36 37.15 31.45 -27.90
N THR A 37 36.70 31.54 -29.16
CA THR A 37 35.30 31.86 -29.46
C THR A 37 34.57 30.56 -29.78
N PHE A 38 33.46 30.34 -29.10
CA PHE A 38 32.57 29.21 -29.29
C PHE A 38 31.21 29.71 -29.76
N THR A 39 30.77 29.28 -30.94
CA THR A 39 29.43 29.59 -31.46
C THR A 39 28.50 28.44 -31.14
N SER A 40 27.36 28.72 -30.53
CA SER A 40 26.29 27.75 -30.32
C SER A 40 24.95 28.23 -30.84
N ASN A 41 24.10 27.27 -31.18
CA ASN A 41 22.67 27.49 -31.42
C ASN A 41 21.94 27.13 -30.13
N ASP A 42 21.47 28.15 -29.43
CA ASP A 42 20.80 28.01 -28.15
C ASP A 42 19.30 27.88 -28.38
N ALA A 43 18.72 26.76 -27.95
CA ALA A 43 17.27 26.62 -27.86
C ALA A 43 16.78 27.28 -26.56
N ILE A 44 16.01 28.36 -26.70
CA ILE A 44 15.37 29.08 -25.59
C ILE A 44 13.92 28.64 -25.54
N HIS A 45 13.55 28.03 -24.42
CA HIS A 45 12.18 27.60 -24.18
C HIS A 45 11.50 28.51 -23.16
N ARG A 46 10.24 28.87 -23.44
CA ARG A 46 9.40 29.66 -22.53
C ARG A 46 8.10 28.93 -22.24
N TRP A 47 7.95 28.52 -20.98
CA TRP A 47 6.74 27.94 -20.43
C TRP A 47 6.08 28.88 -19.43
N VAL A 48 4.76 29.05 -19.53
CA VAL A 48 3.97 29.86 -18.59
C VAL A 48 2.69 29.12 -18.27
N MET A 49 2.37 29.04 -16.98
CA MET A 49 1.04 28.69 -16.48
C MET A 49 0.47 29.88 -15.70
N LYS A 50 -0.82 30.14 -15.84
CA LYS A 50 -1.54 31.21 -15.14
C LYS A 50 -2.62 30.62 -14.25
N ASN A 51 -2.88 31.30 -13.14
CA ASN A 51 -3.96 30.95 -12.20
C ASN A 51 -3.89 29.48 -11.75
N VAL A 52 -2.67 28.94 -11.57
CA VAL A 52 -2.46 27.57 -11.10
C VAL A 52 -3.12 27.44 -9.72
N PRO A 53 -4.12 26.55 -9.56
CA PRO A 53 -4.80 26.40 -8.28
C PRO A 53 -3.84 25.80 -7.25
N ALA A 54 -4.07 26.14 -5.98
CA ALA A 54 -3.34 25.50 -4.90
C ALA A 54 -3.69 24.01 -4.83
N LEU A 55 -2.67 23.14 -4.79
CA LEU A 55 -2.86 21.74 -4.47
C LEU A 55 -3.29 21.58 -3.02
N LYS A 56 -4.22 20.66 -2.80
CA LYS A 56 -4.70 20.30 -1.47
C LYS A 56 -4.31 18.86 -1.20
N GLU A 57 -4.01 18.55 0.05
CA GLU A 57 -3.90 17.17 0.45
C GLU A 57 -5.31 16.65 0.71
N GLU A 58 -5.72 15.62 -0.03
CA GLU A 58 -7.03 15.01 0.07
C GLU A 58 -6.87 13.53 0.41
N ARG A 59 -7.89 12.96 1.08
CA ARG A 59 -7.89 11.55 1.43
C ARG A 59 -7.74 10.68 0.18
N PHE A 60 -6.98 9.60 0.28
CA PHE A 60 -6.67 8.70 -0.84
C PHE A 60 -5.95 9.41 -2.00
N THR A 61 -5.05 10.33 -1.70
CA THR A 61 -3.99 10.75 -2.64
C THR A 61 -2.73 10.03 -2.22
N SER A 62 -2.03 9.36 -3.15
CA SER A 62 -0.80 8.60 -2.82
C SER A 62 0.31 9.53 -2.34
N THR A 63 0.56 10.58 -3.12
CA THR A 63 1.35 11.76 -2.76
C THR A 63 0.94 12.92 -3.64
N VAL A 64 0.82 14.12 -3.06
CA VAL A 64 0.52 15.33 -3.85
C VAL A 64 1.61 15.61 -4.88
N ASN A 65 2.84 15.14 -4.63
CA ASN A 65 3.97 15.30 -5.53
C ASN A 65 3.72 14.68 -6.90
N ASN A 66 2.87 13.65 -7.03
CA ASN A 66 2.53 13.07 -8.34
C ASN A 66 1.71 14.03 -9.22
N HIS A 67 1.03 14.98 -8.59
CA HIS A 67 0.04 15.85 -9.22
C HIS A 67 0.50 17.32 -9.28
N VAL A 68 1.70 17.62 -8.77
CA VAL A 68 2.34 18.94 -8.90
C VAL A 68 2.69 19.21 -10.36
N ASP A 69 2.24 20.37 -10.85
CA ASP A 69 2.71 20.91 -12.11
C ASP A 69 4.20 21.27 -12.01
N LYS A 70 5.04 20.51 -12.72
CA LYS A 70 6.49 20.63 -12.63
C LYS A 70 7.13 20.43 -14.00
N ILE A 71 8.20 21.19 -14.25
CA ILE A 71 9.15 20.94 -15.34
C ILE A 71 10.43 20.42 -14.72
N GLU A 72 10.88 19.27 -15.17
CA GLU A 72 12.13 18.65 -14.74
C GLU A 72 13.09 18.53 -15.92
N PHE A 73 14.35 18.87 -15.67
CA PHE A 73 15.43 18.76 -16.63
C PHE A 73 16.37 17.65 -16.20
N GLN A 74 16.62 16.71 -17.11
CA GLN A 74 17.67 15.71 -16.97
C GLN A 74 18.72 15.95 -18.06
N LEU A 75 20.00 16.03 -17.65
CA LEU A 75 21.10 16.10 -18.60
C LEU A 75 21.18 14.79 -19.37
N ALA A 76 20.95 14.85 -20.68
CA ALA A 76 20.91 13.65 -21.50
C ALA A 76 22.29 13.27 -22.06
N ARG A 77 23.06 14.26 -22.51
CA ARG A 77 24.33 14.06 -23.22
C ARG A 77 25.18 15.32 -23.08
N ILE A 78 26.49 15.13 -23.01
CA ILE A 78 27.48 16.19 -23.16
C ILE A 78 28.20 15.97 -24.49
N VAL A 79 28.30 17.03 -25.30
CA VAL A 79 29.06 17.02 -26.56
C VAL A 79 30.04 18.18 -26.52
N LEU A 80 31.32 17.86 -26.43
CA LEU A 80 32.40 18.85 -26.47
C LEU A 80 33.13 18.76 -27.82
N PRO A 81 33.70 19.88 -28.32
CA PRO A 81 34.55 19.85 -29.51
C PRO A 81 35.69 18.83 -29.35
N ASP A 82 35.96 18.07 -30.42
CA ASP A 82 37.05 17.08 -30.51
C ASP A 82 37.02 15.94 -29.47
N GLN A 83 35.91 15.75 -28.75
CA GLN A 83 35.70 14.65 -27.83
C GLN A 83 34.55 13.75 -28.30
N GLN A 84 34.59 12.47 -27.91
CA GLN A 84 33.46 11.59 -28.13
C GLN A 84 32.26 12.05 -27.30
N PRO A 85 31.03 12.07 -27.85
CA PRO A 85 29.84 12.38 -27.09
C PRO A 85 29.71 11.50 -25.84
N GLU A 86 29.44 12.10 -24.70
CA GLU A 86 29.21 11.41 -23.45
C GLU A 86 27.71 11.34 -23.15
N ASP A 87 27.13 10.15 -23.17
CA ASP A 87 25.73 9.92 -22.77
C ASP A 87 25.59 9.89 -21.24
N ILE A 88 24.90 10.90 -20.71
CA ILE A 88 24.62 11.08 -19.28
C ILE A 88 23.29 10.44 -18.89
N MET A 89 22.24 10.58 -19.71
CA MET A 89 21.03 9.78 -19.57
C MET A 89 21.36 8.34 -19.92
N GLY A 90 21.48 7.50 -18.90
CA GLY A 90 21.69 6.07 -19.08
C GLY A 90 20.50 5.40 -19.76
N ASN A 91 20.77 4.24 -20.36
CA ASN A 91 19.75 3.23 -20.62
C ASN A 91 19.73 2.23 -19.45
N TRP A 92 18.71 1.38 -19.41
CA TRP A 92 18.59 0.37 -18.35
C TRP A 92 19.79 -0.59 -18.31
N GLU A 93 20.45 -0.88 -19.43
CA GLU A 93 21.63 -1.74 -19.47
C GLU A 93 22.82 -1.15 -18.69
N LYS A 94 23.13 0.14 -18.92
CA LYS A 94 24.20 0.85 -18.20
C LYS A 94 23.87 0.96 -16.71
N VAL A 95 22.61 1.27 -16.38
CA VAL A 95 22.16 1.35 -14.99
C VAL A 95 22.24 0.01 -14.28
N THR A 96 21.78 -1.08 -14.91
CA THR A 96 21.95 -2.43 -14.37
C THR A 96 23.42 -2.79 -14.18
N SER A 97 24.28 -2.51 -15.16
CA SER A 97 25.71 -2.78 -15.04
C SER A 97 26.35 -2.03 -13.87
N ASN A 98 25.96 -0.77 -13.65
CA ASN A 98 26.43 0.02 -12.53
C ASN A 98 25.94 -0.53 -11.19
N LEU A 99 24.64 -0.81 -11.06
CA LEU A 99 24.06 -1.41 -9.85
C LEU A 99 24.71 -2.75 -9.48
N ASN A 100 25.00 -3.60 -10.47
CA ASN A 100 25.68 -4.88 -10.25
C ASN A 100 27.16 -4.76 -9.88
N LYS A 101 27.79 -3.62 -10.18
CA LYS A 101 29.18 -3.30 -9.78
C LYS A 101 29.26 -2.48 -8.49
N ASP A 102 28.13 -1.99 -7.99
CA ASP A 102 28.08 -1.19 -6.79
C ASP A 102 28.16 -2.07 -5.53
N GLU A 103 29.16 -1.83 -4.69
CA GLU A 103 29.39 -2.55 -3.44
C GLU A 103 28.31 -2.30 -2.38
N THR A 104 27.60 -1.17 -2.50
CA THR A 104 26.46 -0.79 -1.67
C THR A 104 25.14 -1.33 -2.20
N PHE A 105 25.13 -2.07 -3.32
CA PHE A 105 23.93 -2.70 -3.87
C PHE A 105 24.13 -4.20 -4.15
N ALA A 106 24.56 -4.59 -5.35
CA ALA A 106 24.54 -5.98 -5.78
C ALA A 106 25.93 -6.65 -5.89
N ALA A 107 27.03 -5.90 -5.92
CA ALA A 107 28.36 -6.45 -6.25
C ALA A 107 28.88 -7.52 -5.28
N ASN A 108 28.39 -7.50 -4.03
CA ASN A 108 28.86 -8.39 -2.97
C ASN A 108 27.84 -9.46 -2.56
N LEU A 109 26.68 -9.57 -3.24
CA LEU A 109 25.63 -10.51 -2.85
C LEU A 109 26.05 -11.98 -2.95
N ASP A 110 26.95 -12.31 -3.89
CA ASP A 110 27.50 -13.66 -4.08
C ASP A 110 28.73 -13.92 -3.18
N LYS A 111 29.28 -12.90 -2.51
CA LYS A 111 30.40 -13.05 -1.54
C LYS A 111 29.87 -13.43 -0.16
N ASN A 112 29.15 -14.54 -0.10
CA ASN A 112 28.22 -14.87 0.99
C ASN A 112 28.70 -15.96 1.96
N GLY A 113 29.92 -16.49 1.82
CA GLY A 113 30.45 -17.53 2.71
C GLY A 113 30.59 -17.13 4.20
N PHE A 114 30.44 -15.85 4.54
CA PHE A 114 30.35 -15.43 5.95
C PHE A 114 29.01 -15.81 6.60
N LEU A 115 28.02 -16.25 5.81
CA LEU A 115 26.71 -16.69 6.27
C LEU A 115 26.68 -18.16 6.69
N ASP A 116 27.77 -18.92 6.49
CA ASP A 116 27.87 -20.34 6.84
C ASP A 116 27.43 -20.62 8.29
N ASP A 117 27.90 -19.81 9.24
CA ASP A 117 27.54 -19.96 10.65
C ASP A 117 26.13 -19.45 10.96
N GLU A 118 25.72 -18.39 10.28
CA GLU A 118 24.41 -17.75 10.44
C GLU A 118 23.27 -18.66 9.99
N MET A 119 23.51 -19.44 8.93
CA MET A 119 22.52 -20.31 8.30
C MET A 119 22.42 -21.70 8.94
N LYS A 120 23.30 -22.02 9.90
CA LYS A 120 23.28 -23.31 10.60
C LYS A 120 22.02 -23.45 11.45
N GLY A 121 21.45 -24.65 11.42
CA GLY A 121 20.34 -25.05 12.28
C GLY A 121 18.96 -24.73 11.72
N PHE A 122 18.67 -23.48 11.33
CA PHE A 122 17.28 -23.14 10.92
C PHE A 122 16.87 -23.75 9.57
N LEU A 123 17.84 -24.10 8.72
CA LEU A 123 17.61 -24.84 7.47
C LEU A 123 17.57 -26.37 7.66
N GLN A 124 17.90 -26.88 8.86
CA GLN A 124 17.96 -28.32 9.09
C GLN A 124 16.58 -28.97 8.88
N GLY A 125 16.53 -30.00 8.04
CA GLY A 125 15.31 -30.73 7.74
C GLY A 125 14.37 -30.02 6.76
N ALA A 126 14.80 -28.94 6.09
CA ALA A 126 14.08 -28.41 4.93
C ALA A 126 14.05 -29.46 3.80
N LYS A 127 12.87 -29.70 3.23
CA LYS A 127 12.64 -30.79 2.27
C LYS A 127 12.95 -30.39 0.83
N ASP A 128 12.68 -29.12 0.50
CA ASP A 128 12.80 -28.56 -0.83
C ASP A 128 13.20 -27.08 -0.76
N ASP A 129 13.47 -26.50 -1.93
CA ASP A 129 13.90 -25.11 -2.04
C ASP A 129 12.79 -24.12 -1.64
N GLU A 130 11.50 -24.46 -1.79
CA GLU A 130 10.41 -23.60 -1.34
C GLU A 130 10.43 -23.49 0.20
N GLU A 131 10.59 -24.61 0.90
CA GLU A 131 10.71 -24.63 2.35
C GLU A 131 11.95 -23.86 2.82
N LYS A 132 13.08 -23.95 2.10
CA LYS A 132 14.26 -23.13 2.37
C LYS A 132 13.96 -21.64 2.23
N VAL A 133 13.33 -21.20 1.13
CA VAL A 133 12.97 -19.79 0.93
C VAL A 133 12.08 -19.28 2.07
N ARG A 134 11.05 -20.05 2.46
CA ARG A 134 10.16 -19.69 3.57
C ARG A 134 10.93 -19.54 4.90
N ARG A 135 11.83 -20.47 5.21
CA ARG A 135 12.64 -20.45 6.44
C ARG A 135 13.63 -19.29 6.45
N ILE A 136 14.30 -19.00 5.33
CA ILE A 136 15.21 -17.85 5.21
C ILE A 136 14.44 -16.54 5.37
N TYR A 137 13.31 -16.40 4.68
CA TYR A 137 12.44 -15.22 4.80
C TYR A 137 12.02 -14.97 6.25
N ALA A 138 11.45 -16.00 6.91
CA ALA A 138 11.04 -15.89 8.30
C ALA A 138 12.22 -15.59 9.23
N TYR A 139 13.39 -16.20 8.99
CA TYR A 139 14.59 -15.96 9.79
C TYR A 139 15.01 -14.49 9.74
N VAL A 140 15.13 -13.90 8.54
CA VAL A 140 15.51 -12.48 8.40
C VAL A 140 14.44 -11.59 9.05
N ARG A 141 13.16 -11.80 8.72
CA ARG A 141 12.04 -11.01 9.26
C ARG A 141 11.97 -11.02 10.79
N ASP A 142 12.21 -12.18 11.41
CA ASP A 142 12.00 -12.37 12.84
C ASP A 142 13.23 -12.01 13.70
N HIS A 143 14.44 -12.03 13.12
CA HIS A 143 15.70 -11.81 13.86
C HIS A 143 16.39 -10.47 13.56
N TYR A 144 15.91 -9.71 12.57
CA TYR A 144 16.50 -8.44 12.18
C TYR A 144 15.49 -7.30 12.30
N THR A 145 15.98 -6.13 12.72
CA THR A 145 15.15 -4.93 12.87
C THR A 145 15.40 -3.94 11.73
N CYS A 146 14.34 -3.56 11.02
CA CYS A 146 14.40 -2.49 10.03
C CYS A 146 14.52 -1.13 10.74
N THR A 147 15.60 -0.40 10.52
CA THR A 147 15.83 0.92 11.12
C THR A 147 15.36 2.08 10.24
N ASP A 148 15.32 1.87 8.93
CA ASP A 148 14.82 2.83 7.95
C ASP A 148 14.10 2.11 6.81
N ASN A 149 12.89 2.57 6.49
CA ASN A 149 12.01 2.01 5.49
C ASN A 149 12.12 2.73 4.12
N THR A 150 13.18 3.50 3.89
CA THR A 150 13.39 4.27 2.66
C THR A 150 14.84 4.18 2.19
N ALA A 151 15.19 3.12 1.47
CA ALA A 151 16.53 2.96 0.92
C ALA A 151 16.54 2.12 -0.36
N VAL A 152 17.44 2.47 -1.28
CA VAL A 152 17.85 1.61 -2.41
C VAL A 152 19.23 0.98 -2.15
N TYR A 153 20.11 1.71 -1.46
CA TYR A 153 21.49 1.31 -1.22
C TYR A 153 21.72 0.97 0.25
N MET A 154 22.72 0.12 0.48
CA MET A 154 23.24 -0.20 1.81
C MET A 154 24.08 0.94 2.35
N GLU A 155 23.94 1.23 3.64
CA GLU A 155 24.83 2.15 4.38
C GLU A 155 25.95 1.36 5.09
N ASN A 156 25.68 0.09 5.39
CA ASN A 156 26.54 -0.85 6.10
C ASN A 156 26.72 -2.13 5.26
N THR A 157 27.86 -2.78 5.42
CA THR A 157 28.09 -4.09 4.78
C THR A 157 27.15 -5.14 5.37
N LEU A 158 26.77 -6.16 4.59
CA LEU A 158 25.93 -7.27 5.07
C LEU A 158 26.51 -7.99 6.30
N LYS A 159 27.85 -8.09 6.42
CA LYS A 159 28.51 -8.60 7.63
C LYS A 159 28.19 -7.78 8.88
N THR A 160 28.12 -6.46 8.71
CA THR A 160 27.77 -5.52 9.79
C THR A 160 26.30 -5.64 10.16
N VAL A 161 25.41 -5.81 9.17
CA VAL A 161 23.98 -6.06 9.37
C VAL A 161 23.76 -7.35 10.17
N VAL A 162 24.43 -8.46 9.82
CA VAL A 162 24.41 -9.73 10.57
C VAL A 162 24.88 -9.54 12.02
N LYS A 163 25.99 -8.81 12.21
CA LYS A 163 26.51 -8.51 13.55
C LYS A 163 25.54 -7.67 14.39
N ASN A 164 24.93 -6.66 13.79
CA ASN A 164 24.09 -5.68 14.48
C ASN A 164 22.62 -6.11 14.61
N ARG A 165 22.19 -7.14 13.86
CA ARG A 165 20.78 -7.59 13.77
C ARG A 165 19.82 -6.47 13.38
N SER A 166 20.31 -5.52 12.60
CA SER A 166 19.56 -4.34 12.18
C SER A 166 20.16 -3.73 10.92
N GLY A 167 19.31 -3.06 10.15
CA GLY A 167 19.68 -2.37 8.93
C GLY A 167 18.49 -1.66 8.28
N ASN A 168 18.74 -0.90 7.22
CA ASN A 168 17.67 -0.31 6.42
C ASN A 168 16.97 -1.36 5.54
N VAL A 169 15.88 -0.98 4.88
CA VAL A 169 15.09 -1.88 4.03
C VAL A 169 15.89 -2.52 2.90
N ALA A 170 16.83 -1.79 2.30
CA ALA A 170 17.71 -2.33 1.26
C ALA A 170 18.63 -3.39 1.85
N GLU A 171 19.30 -3.10 2.96
CA GLU A 171 20.19 -4.04 3.65
C GLU A 171 19.51 -5.34 4.06
N LEU A 172 18.29 -5.28 4.61
CA LEU A 172 17.56 -6.48 5.02
C LEU A 172 17.14 -7.34 3.83
N ASN A 173 16.62 -6.72 2.77
CA ASN A 173 16.19 -7.47 1.59
C ASN A 173 17.38 -7.94 0.73
N LEU A 174 18.50 -7.22 0.71
CA LEU A 174 19.76 -7.67 0.10
C LEU A 174 20.43 -8.78 0.90
N LEU A 175 20.34 -8.76 2.24
CA LEU A 175 20.75 -9.88 3.09
C LEU A 175 19.92 -11.14 2.79
N LEU A 176 18.59 -10.99 2.69
CA LEU A 176 17.67 -12.05 2.30
C LEU A 176 18.08 -12.66 0.95
N ILE A 177 18.37 -11.84 -0.05
CA ILE A 177 18.85 -12.31 -1.37
C ILE A 177 20.20 -13.03 -1.25
N SER A 178 21.14 -12.50 -0.47
CA SER A 178 22.46 -13.11 -0.27
C SER A 178 22.36 -14.50 0.41
N MET A 179 21.47 -14.65 1.40
CA MET A 179 21.17 -15.94 2.05
C MET A 179 20.51 -16.93 1.08
N MET A 180 19.58 -16.48 0.22
CA MET A 180 18.98 -17.36 -0.79
C MET A 180 20.00 -17.81 -1.85
N LYS A 181 20.85 -16.89 -2.31
CA LYS A 181 21.97 -17.21 -3.23
C LYS A 181 22.94 -18.22 -2.61
N HIS A 182 23.17 -18.16 -1.30
CA HIS A 182 24.01 -19.13 -0.59
C HIS A 182 23.46 -20.58 -0.70
N GLU A 183 22.13 -20.73 -0.71
CA GLU A 183 21.47 -22.01 -0.96
C GLU A 183 21.30 -22.36 -2.45
N ASN A 184 21.97 -21.64 -3.36
CA ASN A 184 21.83 -21.76 -4.81
C ASN A 184 20.40 -21.45 -5.33
N ILE A 185 19.64 -20.66 -4.58
CA ILE A 185 18.28 -20.27 -4.97
C ILE A 185 18.36 -19.00 -5.82
N LYS A 186 17.81 -19.08 -7.04
CA LYS A 186 17.77 -17.96 -7.99
C LYS A 186 16.97 -16.81 -7.40
N SER A 187 17.64 -15.68 -7.16
CA SER A 187 17.04 -14.53 -6.50
C SER A 187 17.66 -13.21 -6.94
N TYR A 188 16.84 -12.16 -6.94
CA TYR A 188 17.16 -10.86 -7.52
C TYR A 188 16.63 -9.69 -6.68
N PRO A 189 17.38 -8.57 -6.59
CA PRO A 189 16.83 -7.32 -6.11
C PRO A 189 15.73 -6.82 -7.04
N VAL A 190 14.64 -6.29 -6.46
CA VAL A 190 13.60 -5.56 -7.19
C VAL A 190 13.51 -4.16 -6.60
N ILE A 191 13.85 -3.16 -7.41
CA ILE A 191 13.74 -1.75 -7.02
C ILE A 191 12.35 -1.22 -7.37
N LEU A 192 11.74 -0.48 -6.45
CA LEU A 192 10.43 0.15 -6.64
C LEU A 192 10.36 1.53 -5.96
N SER A 193 9.32 2.28 -6.32
CA SER A 193 8.97 3.54 -5.66
C SER A 193 7.75 3.34 -4.78
N THR A 194 7.83 3.65 -3.49
CA THR A 194 6.65 3.52 -2.62
C THR A 194 5.59 4.58 -2.93
N ARG A 195 4.33 4.30 -2.58
CA ARG A 195 3.19 5.20 -2.84
C ARG A 195 3.42 6.65 -2.41
N HIS A 196 4.03 6.84 -1.23
CA HIS A 196 4.33 8.18 -0.70
C HIS A 196 5.48 8.89 -1.45
N HIS A 197 6.41 8.14 -2.05
CA HIS A 197 7.53 8.70 -2.81
C HIS A 197 7.10 9.23 -4.18
N GLY A 198 6.08 8.59 -4.77
CA GLY A 198 5.52 8.97 -6.06
C GLY A 198 5.83 7.96 -7.14
N PHE A 199 5.41 8.22 -8.38
CA PHE A 199 5.55 7.23 -9.45
C PHE A 199 7.00 7.10 -9.94
N ALA A 200 7.42 5.86 -10.17
CA ALA A 200 8.65 5.58 -10.90
C ALA A 200 8.45 5.86 -12.40
N HIS A 201 9.48 6.36 -13.07
CA HIS A 201 9.41 6.66 -14.49
C HIS A 201 9.55 5.38 -15.34
N THR A 202 8.62 5.15 -16.27
CA THR A 202 8.58 3.90 -17.07
C THR A 202 9.74 3.80 -18.06
N PHE A 203 10.09 4.90 -18.74
CA PHE A 203 11.07 4.90 -19.84
C PHE A 203 12.51 5.21 -19.43
N TYR A 204 12.73 6.24 -18.60
CA TYR A 204 14.07 6.68 -18.22
C TYR A 204 14.52 6.06 -16.89
N PRO A 205 15.75 5.53 -16.81
CA PRO A 205 16.26 4.87 -15.62
C PRO A 205 16.80 5.89 -14.60
N LEU A 206 15.88 6.66 -14.03
CA LEU A 206 16.17 7.66 -13.01
C LEU A 206 16.17 6.96 -11.64
N ILE A 207 17.35 6.60 -11.12
CA ILE A 207 17.47 5.81 -9.87
C ILE A 207 16.94 6.58 -8.65
N ASP A 208 17.02 7.91 -8.67
CA ASP A 208 16.41 8.79 -7.66
C ASP A 208 14.87 8.72 -7.64
N ARG A 209 14.24 8.04 -8.61
CA ARG A 209 12.80 7.71 -8.62
C ARG A 209 12.47 6.38 -7.96
N TYR A 210 13.44 5.73 -7.35
CA TYR A 210 13.27 4.52 -6.57
C TYR A 210 13.77 4.78 -5.15
N ASN A 211 13.05 4.26 -4.16
CA ASN A 211 13.36 4.49 -2.75
C ASN A 211 13.22 3.22 -1.90
N TYR A 212 13.09 2.06 -2.54
CA TYR A 212 12.79 0.80 -1.88
C TYR A 212 13.31 -0.40 -2.65
N VAL A 213 13.71 -1.46 -1.94
CA VAL A 213 14.15 -2.74 -2.50
C VAL A 213 13.38 -3.87 -1.83
N ILE A 214 12.89 -4.80 -2.65
CA ILE A 214 12.35 -6.10 -2.20
C ILE A 214 13.15 -7.23 -2.86
N ALA A 215 12.95 -8.46 -2.39
CA ALA A 215 13.59 -9.64 -2.96
C ALA A 215 12.63 -10.41 -3.87
N GLN A 216 13.11 -10.82 -5.04
CA GLN A 216 12.48 -11.87 -5.83
C GLN A 216 13.21 -13.20 -5.60
N ALA A 217 12.46 -14.28 -5.43
CA ALA A 217 12.97 -15.65 -5.43
C ALA A 217 12.25 -16.49 -6.49
N ILE A 218 12.97 -17.36 -7.20
CA ILE A 218 12.43 -18.25 -8.23
C ILE A 218 12.75 -19.69 -7.85
N VAL A 219 11.72 -20.50 -7.65
CA VAL A 219 11.81 -21.93 -7.33
C VAL A 219 10.95 -22.70 -8.32
N GLY A 220 11.58 -23.47 -9.22
CA GLY A 220 10.88 -24.13 -10.31
C GLY A 220 10.14 -23.12 -11.21
N SER A 221 8.82 -23.25 -11.32
CA SER A 221 7.95 -22.31 -12.06
C SER A 221 7.39 -21.17 -11.18
N ASN A 222 7.61 -21.21 -9.86
CA ASN A 222 7.04 -20.26 -8.93
C ASN A 222 7.98 -19.07 -8.75
N THR A 223 7.40 -17.87 -8.72
CA THR A 223 8.08 -16.63 -8.41
C THR A 223 7.47 -16.05 -7.15
N TYR A 224 8.31 -15.72 -6.17
CA TYR A 224 7.92 -15.10 -4.91
C TYR A 224 8.50 -13.70 -4.81
N TYR A 225 7.71 -12.75 -4.31
CA TYR A 225 8.16 -11.41 -3.96
C TYR A 225 8.11 -11.25 -2.46
N LEU A 226 9.23 -10.90 -1.84
CA LEU A 226 9.45 -10.98 -0.41
C LEU A 226 10.00 -9.66 0.11
N ASP A 227 9.49 -9.24 1.26
CA ASP A 227 9.98 -8.08 2.00
C ASP A 227 10.17 -8.44 3.48
N ALA A 228 11.40 -8.71 3.88
CA ALA A 228 11.71 -9.09 5.26
C ALA A 228 11.83 -7.89 6.21
N SER A 229 11.63 -6.65 5.73
CA SER A 229 11.71 -5.46 6.57
C SER A 229 10.51 -5.26 7.50
N GLU A 230 9.41 -5.96 7.24
CA GLU A 230 8.12 -5.78 7.91
C GLU A 230 7.78 -7.00 8.81
N PRO A 231 7.84 -6.87 10.16
CA PRO A 231 7.75 -8.01 11.07
C PRO A 231 6.45 -8.80 11.03
N ASN A 232 5.35 -8.18 10.59
CA ASN A 232 4.01 -8.78 10.59
C ASN A 232 3.55 -9.22 9.19
N LEU A 233 4.44 -9.22 8.20
CA LEU A 233 4.13 -9.53 6.81
C LEU A 233 4.21 -11.04 6.54
N GLY A 234 3.16 -11.59 5.93
CA GLY A 234 3.10 -12.99 5.52
C GLY A 234 4.12 -13.32 4.43
N PHE A 235 4.39 -14.62 4.25
CA PHE A 235 5.22 -15.07 3.14
C PHE A 235 4.58 -14.74 1.79
N ASN A 236 5.37 -14.23 0.84
CA ASN A 236 4.92 -13.83 -0.50
C ASN A 236 3.80 -12.75 -0.49
N GLU A 237 3.85 -11.88 0.51
CA GLU A 237 3.05 -10.66 0.57
C GLU A 237 3.98 -9.45 0.51
N LEU A 238 3.43 -8.30 0.09
CA LEU A 238 4.13 -7.03 0.13
C LEU A 238 3.27 -6.01 0.88
N PRO A 239 3.89 -5.03 1.56
CA PRO A 239 3.16 -3.91 2.14
C PRO A 239 2.40 -3.13 1.07
N ASN A 240 1.23 -2.58 1.41
CA ASN A 240 0.42 -1.80 0.44
C ASN A 240 1.20 -0.61 -0.17
N LYS A 241 2.17 -0.04 0.56
CA LYS A 241 3.08 1.02 0.08
C LYS A 241 3.91 0.61 -1.14
N CYS A 242 4.12 -0.69 -1.38
CA CYS A 242 4.87 -1.22 -2.54
C CYS A 242 4.01 -1.33 -3.81
N TYR A 243 2.68 -1.33 -3.67
CA TYR A 243 1.77 -1.35 -4.81
C TYR A 243 1.59 0.08 -5.33
N ASN A 244 2.51 0.48 -6.21
CA ASN A 244 2.58 1.83 -6.78
C ASN A 244 2.94 1.81 -8.28
N GLY A 245 2.61 0.72 -8.97
CA GLY A 245 2.85 0.55 -10.39
C GLY A 245 4.24 -0.03 -10.69
N GLN A 246 4.99 0.67 -11.54
CA GLN A 246 6.18 0.11 -12.20
C GLN A 246 7.35 -0.09 -11.23
N ALA A 247 8.00 -1.23 -11.37
CA ALA A 247 9.20 -1.64 -10.65
C ALA A 247 10.16 -2.38 -11.58
N ARG A 248 11.39 -2.63 -11.12
CA ARG A 248 12.45 -3.23 -11.94
C ARG A 248 13.17 -4.33 -11.18
N ILE A 249 13.18 -5.53 -11.77
CA ILE A 249 13.98 -6.66 -11.32
C ILE A 249 15.38 -6.48 -11.88
N ILE A 250 16.37 -6.34 -11.01
CA ILE A 250 17.77 -6.18 -11.39
C ILE A 250 18.39 -7.58 -11.47
N THR A 251 18.54 -8.08 -12.69
CA THR A 251 19.29 -9.31 -12.97
C THR A 251 20.75 -8.99 -13.22
N GLU A 252 21.59 -10.00 -13.47
CA GLU A 252 23.00 -9.82 -13.79
C GLU A 252 23.22 -8.94 -15.04
N THR A 253 22.28 -8.95 -15.98
CA THR A 253 22.43 -8.30 -17.30
C THR A 253 21.30 -7.33 -17.67
N THR A 254 20.14 -7.40 -17.02
CA THR A 254 18.95 -6.59 -17.39
C THR A 254 18.22 -5.99 -16.20
N ALA A 255 17.43 -4.94 -16.45
CA ALA A 255 16.40 -4.43 -15.55
C ALA A 255 15.01 -4.78 -16.09
N THR A 256 14.52 -5.98 -15.76
CA THR A 256 13.24 -6.48 -16.26
C THR A 256 12.07 -5.73 -15.60
N PRO A 257 11.12 -5.18 -16.38
CA PRO A 257 9.96 -4.50 -15.80
C PRO A 257 9.03 -5.50 -15.10
N VAL A 258 8.51 -5.08 -13.95
CA VAL A 258 7.43 -5.76 -13.21
C VAL A 258 6.48 -4.69 -12.68
N ASN A 259 5.21 -5.03 -12.48
CA ASN A 259 4.19 -4.07 -12.06
C ASN A 259 3.49 -4.54 -10.78
N PHE A 260 3.48 -3.69 -9.75
CA PHE A 260 2.75 -3.89 -8.50
C PHE A 260 1.57 -2.90 -8.45
N ASP A 261 0.45 -3.30 -9.06
CA ASP A 261 -0.73 -2.44 -9.20
C ASP A 261 -1.63 -2.54 -7.96
N PRO A 262 -2.11 -1.43 -7.36
CA PRO A 262 -3.11 -1.46 -6.28
C PRO A 262 -4.38 -2.23 -6.66
N GLY A 263 -4.81 -2.17 -7.91
CA GLY A 263 -5.93 -2.93 -8.46
C GLY A 263 -5.67 -4.44 -8.62
N SER A 264 -4.44 -4.92 -8.43
CA SER A 264 -4.12 -6.35 -8.43
C SER A 264 -4.40 -7.05 -7.10
N ILE A 265 -4.56 -6.28 -6.02
CA ILE A 265 -4.83 -6.80 -4.67
C ILE A 265 -6.21 -6.39 -4.18
N THR A 266 -6.80 -7.23 -3.33
CA THR A 266 -8.11 -6.98 -2.71
C THR A 266 -8.00 -7.19 -1.21
N GLU A 267 -8.38 -6.18 -0.44
CA GLU A 267 -8.62 -6.33 0.99
C GLU A 267 -10.04 -6.86 1.21
N THR A 268 -10.14 -8.08 1.73
CA THR A 268 -11.43 -8.76 1.95
C THR A 268 -11.72 -8.88 3.44
N LYS A 269 -12.87 -8.37 3.88
CA LYS A 269 -13.31 -8.46 5.28
C LYS A 269 -14.69 -9.09 5.34
N VAL A 270 -14.88 -10.02 6.26
CA VAL A 270 -16.19 -10.63 6.53
C VAL A 270 -16.51 -10.54 8.00
N THR A 271 -17.60 -9.86 8.31
CA THR A 271 -18.11 -9.72 9.68
C THR A 271 -19.48 -10.38 9.78
N SER A 272 -19.68 -11.17 10.84
CA SER A 272 -20.92 -11.85 11.16
C SER A 272 -21.32 -11.54 12.59
N VAL A 273 -22.55 -11.08 12.76
CA VAL A 273 -23.16 -10.77 14.05
C VAL A 273 -24.41 -11.60 14.21
N PHE A 274 -24.50 -12.33 15.33
CA PHE A 274 -25.67 -13.09 15.71
C PHE A 274 -26.21 -12.50 17.01
N LEU A 275 -27.45 -12.04 17.02
CA LEU A 275 -28.14 -11.59 18.22
C LEU A 275 -29.28 -12.56 18.53
N PHE A 276 -29.34 -13.01 19.78
CA PHE A 276 -30.33 -13.95 20.28
C PHE A 276 -31.03 -13.36 21.51
N LYS A 277 -32.30 -13.71 21.67
CA LYS A 277 -33.09 -13.26 22.80
C LYS A 277 -32.67 -13.98 24.08
N GLU A 278 -32.61 -13.23 25.18
CA GLU A 278 -32.40 -13.81 26.50
C GLU A 278 -33.73 -14.19 27.17
N LYS A 279 -33.65 -14.89 28.31
CA LYS A 279 -34.83 -15.28 29.10
C LYS A 279 -35.55 -14.08 29.72
N ASN A 280 -34.81 -13.02 30.05
CA ASN A 280 -35.35 -11.79 30.60
C ASN A 280 -35.95 -10.95 29.46
N GLN A 281 -37.13 -10.39 29.66
CA GLN A 281 -37.77 -9.55 28.64
C GLN A 281 -36.90 -8.32 28.34
N GLY A 282 -36.70 -8.02 27.05
CA GLY A 282 -35.94 -6.85 26.60
C GLY A 282 -34.43 -7.01 26.57
N GLU A 283 -33.86 -8.06 27.18
CA GLU A 283 -32.42 -8.33 27.12
C GLU A 283 -32.06 -9.15 25.87
N MET A 284 -30.97 -8.76 25.21
CA MET A 284 -30.39 -9.50 24.08
C MET A 284 -28.90 -9.71 24.32
N SER A 285 -28.44 -10.90 23.95
CA SER A 285 -27.02 -11.21 23.86
C SER A 285 -26.65 -11.45 22.41
N GLY A 286 -25.38 -11.31 22.10
CA GLY A 286 -24.89 -11.54 20.76
C GLY A 286 -23.47 -12.05 20.70
N LYS A 287 -23.14 -12.58 19.53
CA LYS A 287 -21.82 -13.05 19.13
C LYS A 287 -21.37 -12.25 17.91
N TYR A 288 -20.20 -11.66 18.02
CA TYR A 288 -19.51 -11.00 16.94
C TYR A 288 -18.34 -11.86 16.49
N SER A 289 -18.19 -12.01 15.17
CA SER A 289 -17.03 -12.64 14.54
C SER A 289 -16.64 -11.87 13.30
N SER A 290 -15.40 -11.44 13.21
CA SER A 290 -14.87 -10.70 12.06
C SER A 290 -13.55 -11.31 11.61
N THR A 291 -13.51 -11.80 10.38
CA THR A 291 -12.27 -12.12 9.69
C THR A 291 -11.82 -10.85 8.97
N LEU A 292 -10.75 -10.27 9.49
CA LEU A 292 -10.20 -9.01 9.00
C LEU A 292 -9.51 -9.20 7.65
N GLY A 293 -9.29 -8.10 6.94
CA GLY A 293 -8.43 -8.11 5.76
C GLY A 293 -6.95 -8.34 6.11
N ASN A 294 -6.10 -8.57 5.11
CA ASN A 294 -4.68 -8.86 5.32
C ASN A 294 -3.94 -7.66 5.91
N PHE A 295 -4.16 -6.46 5.35
CA PHE A 295 -3.54 -5.23 5.87
C PHE A 295 -4.13 -4.82 7.22
N GLU A 296 -5.45 -4.96 7.42
CA GLU A 296 -6.09 -4.73 8.72
C GLU A 296 -5.54 -5.69 9.79
N SER A 297 -5.27 -6.95 9.41
CA SER A 297 -4.62 -7.94 10.27
C SER A 297 -3.19 -7.55 10.63
N MET A 298 -2.40 -7.03 9.68
CA MET A 298 -1.06 -6.51 9.95
C MET A 298 -1.09 -5.34 10.95
N GLU A 299 -2.00 -4.38 10.75
CA GLU A 299 -2.18 -3.25 11.66
C GLU A 299 -2.60 -3.71 13.07
N LEU A 300 -3.50 -4.68 13.16
CA LEU A 300 -3.94 -5.23 14.44
C LEU A 300 -2.79 -5.94 15.16
N ARG A 301 -1.98 -6.75 14.46
CA ARG A 301 -0.78 -7.38 15.03
C ARG A 301 0.18 -6.36 15.59
N GLU A 302 0.40 -5.27 14.86
CA GLU A 302 1.28 -4.19 15.31
C GLU A 302 0.74 -3.48 16.56
N LYS A 303 -0.56 -3.20 16.60
CA LYS A 303 -1.22 -2.64 17.79
C LYS A 303 -1.09 -3.56 19.00
N VAL A 304 -1.36 -4.86 18.82
CA VAL A 304 -1.24 -5.87 19.88
C VAL A 304 0.21 -6.04 20.33
N LYS A 305 1.17 -6.04 19.41
CA LYS A 305 2.61 -6.11 19.75
C LYS A 305 3.05 -4.91 20.59
N LYS A 306 2.57 -3.70 20.28
CA LYS A 306 2.93 -2.47 20.99
C LYS A 306 2.27 -2.34 22.36
N LYS A 307 0.98 -2.64 22.46
CA LYS A 307 0.18 -2.38 23.68
C LYS A 307 -0.11 -3.62 24.52
N GLY A 308 0.03 -4.82 23.95
CA GLY A 308 -0.47 -6.07 24.51
C GLY A 308 -1.98 -6.27 24.26
N GLU A 309 -2.40 -7.53 24.26
CA GLU A 309 -3.81 -7.91 24.01
C GLU A 309 -4.77 -7.29 25.03
N SER A 310 -4.40 -7.28 26.32
CA SER A 310 -5.28 -6.77 27.37
C SER A 310 -5.63 -5.30 27.19
N GLU A 311 -4.69 -4.49 26.70
CA GLU A 311 -4.95 -3.07 26.47
C GLU A 311 -5.76 -2.87 25.19
N TYR A 312 -5.48 -3.67 24.15
CA TYR A 312 -6.33 -3.71 22.96
C TYR A 312 -7.79 -4.04 23.29
N TYR A 313 -8.04 -4.99 24.19
CA TYR A 313 -9.40 -5.34 24.63
C TYR A 313 -10.10 -4.19 25.34
N LYS A 314 -9.38 -3.38 26.13
CA LYS A 314 -9.95 -2.17 26.74
C LYS A 314 -10.26 -1.10 25.69
N ASP A 315 -9.35 -0.87 24.74
CA ASP A 315 -9.57 0.06 23.63
C ASP A 315 -10.82 -0.36 22.83
N LEU A 316 -10.97 -1.66 22.54
CA LEU A 316 -12.14 -2.20 21.84
C LEU A 316 -13.43 -1.98 22.63
N ALA A 317 -13.43 -2.24 23.94
CA ALA A 317 -14.59 -1.99 24.80
C ALA A 317 -14.92 -0.49 24.93
N ALA A 318 -13.91 0.38 24.98
CA ALA A 318 -14.08 1.83 25.11
C ALA A 318 -14.72 2.48 23.87
N VAL A 319 -14.53 1.89 22.68
CA VAL A 319 -15.17 2.34 21.44
C VAL A 319 -16.60 1.78 21.29
N ASN A 320 -16.92 0.69 22.01
CA ASN A 320 -18.20 -0.01 21.96
C ASN A 320 -19.00 0.18 23.26
N GLN A 321 -19.16 1.44 23.72
CA GLN A 321 -19.76 1.75 25.02
C GLN A 321 -21.23 1.33 25.16
N ASP A 322 -21.93 1.15 24.03
CA ASP A 322 -23.31 0.69 23.98
C ASP A 322 -23.45 -0.80 24.34
N TYR A 323 -22.34 -1.54 24.40
CA TYR A 323 -22.30 -2.98 24.60
C TYR A 323 -21.37 -3.38 25.74
N GLU A 324 -21.81 -4.33 26.57
CA GLU A 324 -20.90 -4.99 27.51
C GLU A 324 -20.19 -6.14 26.79
N LEU A 325 -18.90 -5.98 26.47
CA LEU A 325 -18.12 -7.00 25.77
C LEU A 325 -17.57 -8.07 26.74
N LYS A 326 -17.68 -9.34 26.33
CA LYS A 326 -17.17 -10.52 27.05
C LYS A 326 -16.44 -11.43 26.08
N ASN A 327 -15.57 -12.29 26.63
CA ASN A 327 -14.92 -13.37 25.89
C ASN A 327 -14.20 -12.90 24.59
N ILE A 328 -13.55 -11.74 24.64
CA ILE A 328 -12.80 -11.21 23.49
C ILE A 328 -11.61 -12.14 23.19
N LYS A 329 -11.49 -12.56 21.94
CA LYS A 329 -10.47 -13.48 21.45
C LYS A 329 -9.97 -13.09 20.07
N LEU A 330 -8.64 -13.12 19.90
CA LEU A 330 -7.98 -12.96 18.62
C LEU A 330 -7.39 -14.30 18.16
N ASP A 331 -7.93 -14.85 17.09
CA ASP A 331 -7.44 -16.06 16.44
C ASP A 331 -6.45 -15.70 15.31
N SER A 332 -5.47 -16.57 15.06
CA SER A 332 -4.41 -16.39 14.05
C SER A 332 -3.52 -15.15 14.23
N ILE A 333 -3.48 -14.54 15.42
CA ILE A 333 -2.64 -13.37 15.70
C ILE A 333 -1.14 -13.65 15.45
N LYS A 334 -0.69 -14.88 15.70
CA LYS A 334 0.70 -15.34 15.48
C LYS A 334 0.94 -16.05 14.14
N ILE A 335 -0.08 -16.23 13.31
CA ILE A 335 0.03 -16.94 12.02
C ILE A 335 -0.09 -15.90 10.91
N LEU A 336 1.03 -15.44 10.38
CA LEU A 336 1.08 -14.26 9.50
C LEU A 336 0.43 -14.50 8.13
N GLU A 337 0.44 -15.75 7.66
CA GLU A 337 -0.15 -16.18 6.39
C GLU A 337 -1.69 -16.33 6.44
N LYS A 338 -2.31 -16.01 7.58
CA LYS A 338 -3.77 -16.04 7.73
C LYS A 338 -4.27 -14.68 8.22
N PRO A 339 -5.45 -14.22 7.78
CA PRO A 339 -6.08 -13.07 8.41
C PRO A 339 -6.39 -13.36 9.88
N VAL A 340 -6.34 -12.30 10.71
CA VAL A 340 -6.75 -12.36 12.11
C VAL A 340 -8.27 -12.43 12.17
N GLN A 341 -8.76 -13.29 13.07
CA GLN A 341 -10.19 -13.35 13.36
C GLN A 341 -10.45 -12.81 14.75
N GLN A 342 -11.28 -11.76 14.83
CA GLN A 342 -11.72 -11.14 16.07
C GLN A 342 -13.08 -11.70 16.46
N ASN A 343 -13.17 -12.26 17.65
CA ASN A 343 -14.40 -12.82 18.21
C ASN A 343 -14.69 -12.21 19.57
N TYR A 344 -15.95 -11.90 19.86
CA TYR A 344 -16.40 -11.56 21.21
C TYR A 344 -17.89 -11.81 21.37
N GLU A 345 -18.30 -11.90 22.63
CA GLU A 345 -19.70 -11.90 23.03
C GLU A 345 -20.06 -10.51 23.53
N PHE A 346 -21.31 -10.11 23.37
CA PHE A 346 -21.80 -8.83 23.88
C PHE A 346 -23.22 -8.94 24.41
N THR A 347 -23.58 -8.04 25.32
CA THR A 347 -24.95 -7.91 25.83
C THR A 347 -25.45 -6.48 25.59
N LEU A 348 -26.67 -6.37 25.10
CA LEU A 348 -27.44 -5.13 24.96
C LEU A 348 -28.23 -4.89 26.24
N LYS A 349 -28.18 -3.68 26.79
CA LYS A 349 -28.96 -3.31 27.99
C LYS A 349 -30.43 -3.06 27.65
N ASP A 350 -31.32 -3.45 28.58
CA ASP A 350 -32.77 -3.32 28.47
C ASP A 350 -33.19 -1.90 28.07
N SER A 351 -34.09 -1.82 27.10
CA SER A 351 -34.49 -0.58 26.43
C SER A 351 -36.01 -0.50 26.29
N GLY A 352 -36.65 0.04 27.32
CA GLY A 352 -37.94 0.74 27.26
C GLY A 352 -39.10 0.03 26.55
N ASP A 353 -40.02 0.81 25.97
CA ASP A 353 -41.17 0.30 25.21
C ASP A 353 -40.91 0.23 23.70
N VAL A 354 -39.88 0.95 23.23
CA VAL A 354 -39.41 1.00 21.84
C VAL A 354 -37.91 0.77 21.85
N LEU A 355 -37.47 -0.16 21.01
CA LEU A 355 -36.07 -0.54 20.84
C LEU A 355 -35.60 -0.11 19.44
N TYR A 356 -34.62 0.78 19.41
CA TYR A 356 -33.93 1.23 18.20
C TYR A 356 -32.65 0.41 18.03
N VAL A 357 -32.55 -0.35 16.94
CA VAL A 357 -31.38 -1.18 16.65
C VAL A 357 -30.67 -0.64 15.41
N HIS A 358 -29.41 -0.24 15.57
CA HIS A 358 -28.52 0.07 14.46
C HIS A 358 -27.98 -1.23 13.85
N PRO A 359 -28.43 -1.66 12.66
CA PRO A 359 -28.17 -3.02 12.16
C PRO A 359 -26.70 -3.30 11.88
N MET A 360 -25.92 -2.25 11.60
CA MET A 360 -24.50 -2.35 11.30
C MET A 360 -23.62 -2.51 12.55
N MET A 361 -24.16 -2.34 13.77
CA MET A 361 -23.47 -2.65 15.05
C MET A 361 -22.02 -2.12 15.14
N GLY A 362 -21.78 -0.89 14.66
CA GLY A 362 -20.47 -0.24 14.66
C GLY A 362 -19.63 -0.41 13.38
N GLU A 363 -19.95 -1.38 12.51
CA GLU A 363 -19.24 -1.63 11.23
C GLU A 363 -19.68 -0.69 10.10
N GLY A 364 -20.75 0.07 10.31
CA GLY A 364 -21.27 0.99 9.30
C GLY A 364 -20.35 2.21 9.11
N TYR A 365 -20.06 2.56 7.86
CA TYR A 365 -19.42 3.83 7.52
C TYR A 365 -20.20 5.03 8.08
N LYS A 366 -19.55 5.78 8.98
CA LYS A 366 -20.15 6.92 9.70
C LYS A 366 -20.06 8.24 8.94
N GLU A 367 -19.08 8.37 8.05
CA GLU A 367 -18.86 9.59 7.27
C GLU A 367 -18.42 9.25 5.86
N ASN A 368 -18.72 10.16 4.91
CA ASN A 368 -18.21 10.01 3.56
C ASN A 368 -16.71 10.32 3.53
N TRP A 369 -15.92 9.40 2.97
CA TRP A 369 -14.49 9.59 2.77
C TRP A 369 -14.15 10.67 1.72
N PHE A 370 -15.05 10.87 0.76
CA PHE A 370 -14.91 11.78 -0.37
C PHE A 370 -15.67 13.09 -0.11
N LYS A 371 -15.14 13.96 0.75
CA LYS A 371 -15.84 15.17 1.20
C LYS A 371 -15.73 16.36 0.24
N ALA A 372 -14.77 16.36 -0.67
CA ALA A 372 -14.53 17.50 -1.55
C ALA A 372 -15.70 17.72 -2.53
N ALA A 373 -15.98 18.98 -2.85
CA ALA A 373 -17.01 19.34 -3.82
C ALA A 373 -16.62 18.91 -5.24
N GLU A 374 -15.35 19.08 -5.57
CA GLU A 374 -14.72 18.75 -6.84
C GLU A 374 -13.31 18.25 -6.53
N ARG A 375 -12.74 17.44 -7.42
CA ARG A 375 -11.41 16.89 -7.26
C ARG A 375 -10.70 16.86 -8.62
N LEU A 376 -9.48 17.41 -8.66
CA LEU A 376 -8.75 17.66 -9.92
C LEU A 376 -7.73 16.57 -10.28
N TYR A 377 -7.44 15.66 -9.35
CA TYR A 377 -6.54 14.52 -9.53
C TYR A 377 -7.18 13.24 -8.99
N PRO A 378 -6.74 12.05 -9.44
CA PRO A 378 -7.40 10.80 -9.10
C PRO A 378 -7.55 10.54 -7.59
N VAL A 379 -8.59 9.76 -7.24
CA VAL A 379 -8.66 9.01 -5.98
C VAL A 379 -7.84 7.75 -6.16
N GLU A 380 -6.88 7.51 -5.26
CA GLU A 380 -5.92 6.41 -5.29
C GLU A 380 -6.05 5.58 -4.01
N LEU A 381 -6.99 4.64 -4.00
CA LEU A 381 -7.10 3.63 -2.95
C LEU A 381 -5.83 2.76 -2.92
N PRO A 382 -5.42 2.25 -1.73
CA PRO A 382 -4.26 1.37 -1.61
C PRO A 382 -4.49 -0.02 -2.20
N TYR A 383 -5.75 -0.43 -2.39
CA TYR A 383 -6.18 -1.74 -2.87
C TYR A 383 -7.66 -1.70 -3.27
N LYS A 384 -8.15 -2.77 -3.90
CA LYS A 384 -9.59 -3.04 -4.03
C LYS A 384 -10.18 -3.43 -2.68
N ILE A 385 -11.46 -3.15 -2.47
CA ILE A 385 -12.15 -3.40 -1.20
C ILE A 385 -13.29 -4.40 -1.45
N ASP A 386 -13.45 -5.41 -0.61
CA ASP A 386 -14.61 -6.30 -0.58
C ASP A 386 -15.00 -6.60 0.88
N GLU A 387 -15.99 -5.87 1.37
CA GLU A 387 -16.45 -5.97 2.74
C GLU A 387 -17.85 -6.55 2.77
N THR A 388 -18.03 -7.65 3.50
CA THR A 388 -19.34 -8.26 3.73
C THR A 388 -19.67 -8.27 5.21
N TYR A 389 -20.79 -7.64 5.56
CA TYR A 389 -21.38 -7.68 6.89
C TYR A 389 -22.67 -8.51 6.87
N ILE A 390 -22.80 -9.43 7.81
CA ILE A 390 -23.97 -10.30 7.95
C ILE A 390 -24.49 -10.16 9.38
N MET A 391 -25.77 -9.86 9.53
CA MET A 391 -26.45 -9.88 10.81
C MET A 391 -27.62 -10.86 10.78
N ASN A 392 -27.72 -11.69 11.80
CA ASN A 392 -28.92 -12.46 12.12
C ASN A 392 -29.38 -12.06 13.51
N MET A 393 -30.61 -11.56 13.62
CA MET A 393 -31.15 -11.02 14.86
C MET A 393 -32.50 -11.67 15.16
N GLU A 394 -32.59 -12.39 16.26
CA GLU A 394 -33.88 -12.81 16.78
C GLU A 394 -34.64 -11.60 17.33
N ILE A 395 -35.95 -11.53 17.07
CA ILE A 395 -36.80 -10.51 17.66
C ILE A 395 -36.98 -10.85 19.16
N PRO A 396 -36.70 -9.91 20.08
CA PRO A 396 -36.90 -10.12 21.51
C PRO A 396 -38.33 -10.52 21.86
N GLN A 397 -38.49 -11.30 22.93
CA GLN A 397 -39.82 -11.71 23.37
C GLN A 397 -40.66 -10.50 23.76
N GLY A 398 -41.91 -10.46 23.26
CA GLY A 398 -42.83 -9.36 23.53
C GLY A 398 -42.59 -8.12 22.67
N TYR A 399 -41.82 -8.22 21.58
CA TYR A 399 -41.62 -7.16 20.60
C TYR A 399 -42.12 -7.56 19.21
N SER A 400 -42.49 -6.55 18.43
CA SER A 400 -42.82 -6.68 17.01
C SER A 400 -42.10 -5.59 16.21
N VAL A 401 -41.84 -5.85 14.93
CA VAL A 401 -41.20 -4.87 14.04
C VAL A 401 -42.21 -3.78 13.70
N GLU A 402 -41.91 -2.54 14.06
CA GLU A 402 -42.68 -1.35 13.68
C GLU A 402 -42.13 -0.77 12.38
N GLU A 403 -40.80 -0.69 12.26
CA GLU A 403 -40.13 -0.19 11.05
C GLU A 403 -38.92 -1.06 10.71
N LEU A 404 -38.82 -1.40 9.41
CA LEU A 404 -37.69 -2.13 8.85
C LEU A 404 -37.13 -1.33 7.67
N PRO A 405 -35.81 -1.10 7.62
CA PRO A 405 -35.13 -0.56 6.45
C PRO A 405 -35.50 -1.29 5.16
N LYS A 406 -35.56 -0.57 4.03
CA LYS A 406 -35.80 -1.20 2.72
C LYS A 406 -34.51 -1.75 2.15
N SER A 407 -34.57 -2.91 1.51
CA SER A 407 -33.42 -3.44 0.77
C SER A 407 -33.03 -2.52 -0.40
N ALA A 408 -31.75 -2.45 -0.71
CA ALA A 408 -31.21 -1.63 -1.80
C ALA A 408 -30.01 -2.30 -2.47
N LYS A 409 -29.83 -2.00 -3.75
CA LYS A 409 -28.61 -2.32 -4.53
C LYS A 409 -28.27 -1.12 -5.39
N VAL A 410 -27.00 -0.74 -5.40
CA VAL A 410 -26.48 0.37 -6.21
C VAL A 410 -25.16 -0.09 -6.83
N SER A 411 -24.96 0.24 -8.10
CA SER A 411 -23.70 0.00 -8.81
C SER A 411 -23.24 1.31 -9.41
N MET A 412 -21.93 1.54 -9.40
CA MET A 412 -21.34 2.54 -10.28
C MET A 412 -21.29 2.03 -11.72
N SER A 413 -21.14 2.98 -12.64
CA SER A 413 -20.93 2.76 -14.06
C SER A 413 -19.84 1.72 -14.31
N GLU A 414 -20.04 0.90 -15.34
CA GLU A 414 -19.09 -0.15 -15.75
C GLU A 414 -18.73 -1.18 -14.64
N GLY A 415 -19.49 -1.25 -13.54
CA GLY A 415 -19.22 -2.20 -12.45
C GLY A 415 -18.02 -1.83 -11.59
N GLN A 416 -17.60 -0.57 -11.59
CA GLN A 416 -16.44 -0.06 -10.86
C GLN A 416 -16.56 -0.21 -9.33
N ALA A 417 -17.77 -0.07 -8.80
CA ALA A 417 -18.10 -0.34 -7.42
C ALA A 417 -19.53 -0.88 -7.31
N TYR A 418 -19.79 -1.63 -6.26
CA TYR A 418 -21.08 -2.26 -5.98
C TYR A 418 -21.42 -2.17 -4.50
N PHE A 419 -22.67 -1.82 -4.21
CA PHE A 419 -23.23 -1.81 -2.87
C PHE A 419 -24.53 -2.60 -2.84
N GLU A 420 -24.64 -3.45 -1.83
CA GLU A 420 -25.85 -4.21 -1.54
C GLU A 420 -26.20 -4.07 -0.06
N TYR A 421 -27.47 -3.83 0.23
CA TYR A 421 -28.04 -3.87 1.57
C TYR A 421 -29.34 -4.67 1.50
N MET A 422 -29.27 -5.98 1.79
CA MET A 422 -30.41 -6.89 1.74
C MET A 422 -30.88 -7.19 3.15
N ILE A 423 -32.05 -6.69 3.52
CA ILE A 423 -32.67 -6.90 4.83
C ILE A 423 -34.06 -7.49 4.66
N ALA A 424 -34.36 -8.52 5.45
CA ALA A 424 -35.65 -9.18 5.46
C ALA A 424 -35.98 -9.72 6.85
N LYS A 425 -37.27 -9.75 7.16
CA LYS A 425 -37.83 -10.49 8.29
C LYS A 425 -38.35 -11.83 7.79
N ASP A 426 -37.88 -12.92 8.39
CA ASP A 426 -38.41 -14.27 8.20
C ASP A 426 -38.78 -14.85 9.57
N ASN A 427 -40.07 -15.11 9.79
CA ASN A 427 -40.63 -15.46 11.11
C ASN A 427 -40.21 -14.45 12.19
N ASP A 428 -39.52 -14.92 13.23
CA ASP A 428 -39.02 -14.13 14.36
C ASP A 428 -37.55 -13.73 14.21
N VAL A 429 -36.99 -13.78 12.99
CA VAL A 429 -35.59 -13.45 12.71
C VAL A 429 -35.50 -12.38 11.64
N ILE A 430 -34.72 -11.33 11.92
CA ILE A 430 -34.30 -10.33 10.94
C ILE A 430 -32.91 -10.72 10.43
N ARG A 431 -32.77 -10.80 9.11
CA ARG A 431 -31.49 -11.07 8.45
C ARG A 431 -31.10 -9.86 7.62
N LEU A 432 -29.86 -9.41 7.79
CA LEU A 432 -29.24 -8.37 6.99
C LEU A 432 -27.95 -8.90 6.38
N ARG A 433 -27.76 -8.63 5.09
CA ARG A 433 -26.47 -8.69 4.41
C ARG A 433 -26.16 -7.33 3.81
N SER A 434 -25.08 -6.70 4.26
CA SER A 434 -24.49 -5.53 3.61
C SER A 434 -23.20 -5.94 2.91
N ARG A 435 -22.99 -5.51 1.66
CA ARG A 435 -21.73 -5.71 0.94
C ARG A 435 -21.30 -4.44 0.24
N VAL A 436 -20.08 -3.99 0.49
CA VAL A 436 -19.43 -2.86 -0.20
C VAL A 436 -18.25 -3.41 -0.96
N GLN A 437 -18.21 -3.16 -2.27
CA GLN A 437 -17.16 -3.63 -3.15
C GLN A 437 -16.65 -2.50 -4.04
N PHE A 438 -15.33 -2.35 -4.11
CA PHE A 438 -14.62 -1.49 -5.06
C PHE A 438 -13.75 -2.36 -5.95
N ASN A 439 -14.09 -2.48 -7.23
CA ASN A 439 -13.43 -3.40 -8.18
C ASN A 439 -12.19 -2.79 -8.86
N LYS A 440 -11.90 -1.52 -8.59
CA LYS A 440 -10.69 -0.81 -8.99
C LYS A 440 -10.18 0.03 -7.82
N ALA A 441 -8.90 0.37 -7.86
CA ALA A 441 -8.23 1.13 -6.81
C ALA A 441 -7.95 2.60 -7.20
N THR A 442 -8.13 2.98 -8.47
CA THR A 442 -7.86 4.35 -8.93
C THR A 442 -9.06 4.91 -9.68
N PHE A 443 -9.68 5.99 -9.19
CA PHE A 443 -10.80 6.68 -9.85
C PHE A 443 -10.35 8.04 -10.38
N LEU A 444 -10.57 8.29 -11.66
CA LEU A 444 -10.18 9.51 -12.35
C LEU A 444 -11.07 10.70 -11.92
N PRO A 445 -10.63 11.96 -12.15
CA PRO A 445 -11.42 13.14 -11.82
C PRO A 445 -12.85 13.10 -12.38
N GLU A 446 -13.05 12.56 -13.58
CA GLU A 446 -14.34 12.46 -14.25
C GLU A 446 -15.31 11.48 -13.56
N GLU A 447 -14.78 10.54 -12.76
CA GLU A 447 -15.53 9.51 -12.04
C GLU A 447 -15.82 9.93 -10.58
N TYR A 448 -15.27 11.05 -10.14
CA TYR A 448 -15.28 11.45 -8.73
C TYR A 448 -16.68 11.77 -8.20
N GLU A 449 -17.50 12.45 -9.00
CA GLU A 449 -18.86 12.82 -8.59
C GLU A 449 -19.70 11.57 -8.30
N GLU A 450 -19.69 10.60 -9.22
CA GLU A 450 -20.38 9.32 -9.06
C GLU A 450 -19.86 8.55 -7.84
N LEU A 451 -18.52 8.48 -7.66
CA LEU A 451 -17.90 7.84 -6.50
C LEU A 451 -18.37 8.47 -5.18
N ARG A 452 -18.41 9.80 -5.12
CA ARG A 452 -18.84 10.54 -3.93
C ARG A 452 -20.31 10.28 -3.62
N GLU A 453 -21.18 10.30 -4.63
CA GLU A 453 -22.61 10.05 -4.46
C GLU A 453 -22.88 8.61 -4.03
N PHE A 454 -22.20 7.65 -4.66
CA PHE A 454 -22.23 6.24 -4.30
C PHE A 454 -21.85 6.03 -2.84
N PHE A 455 -20.73 6.60 -2.38
CA PHE A 455 -20.31 6.44 -0.99
C PHE A 455 -21.21 7.21 -0.01
N SER A 456 -21.77 8.35 -0.42
CA SER A 456 -22.79 9.07 0.37
C SER A 456 -24.04 8.22 0.58
N TYR A 457 -24.47 7.47 -0.45
CA TYR A 457 -25.59 6.55 -0.34
C TYR A 457 -25.30 5.43 0.65
N ILE A 458 -24.11 4.84 0.61
CA ILE A 458 -23.68 3.80 1.56
C ILE A 458 -23.76 4.32 3.00
N VAL A 459 -23.17 5.50 3.28
CA VAL A 459 -23.17 6.10 4.63
C VAL A 459 -24.59 6.32 5.14
N LYS A 460 -25.47 6.88 4.31
CA LYS A 460 -26.89 7.07 4.66
C LYS A 460 -27.59 5.74 4.94
N LYS A 461 -27.34 4.72 4.10
CA LYS A 461 -27.96 3.40 4.25
C LYS A 461 -27.50 2.67 5.51
N HIS A 462 -26.21 2.75 5.82
CA HIS A 462 -25.62 2.16 7.03
C HIS A 462 -26.08 2.85 8.33
N ALA A 463 -26.62 4.06 8.25
CA ALA A 463 -27.17 4.79 9.39
C ALA A 463 -28.66 4.48 9.66
N GLU A 464 -29.36 3.78 8.76
CA GLU A 464 -30.77 3.42 8.96
C GLU A 464 -30.94 2.47 10.16
N GLU A 465 -32.06 2.60 10.88
CA GLU A 465 -32.37 1.87 12.10
C GLU A 465 -33.50 0.85 11.88
N ILE A 466 -33.52 -0.21 12.67
CA ILE A 466 -34.69 -1.07 12.85
C ILE A 466 -35.43 -0.58 14.11
N VAL A 467 -36.74 -0.41 14.02
CA VAL A 467 -37.58 -0.02 15.15
C VAL A 467 -38.44 -1.20 15.58
N LEU A 468 -38.26 -1.64 16.82
CA LEU A 468 -39.08 -2.67 17.46
C LEU A 468 -39.95 -2.06 18.55
N LYS A 469 -41.19 -2.50 18.67
CA LYS A 469 -42.15 -2.01 19.66
C LYS A 469 -42.72 -3.15 20.49
N LYS A 470 -42.86 -2.93 21.81
CA LYS A 470 -43.52 -3.91 22.68
C LYS A 470 -44.93 -4.23 22.20
N THR A 471 -45.23 -5.52 22.07
CA THR A 471 -46.58 -6.02 21.86
C THR A 471 -47.33 -5.95 23.18
N LYS A 472 -48.52 -5.32 23.17
CA LYS A 472 -49.39 -5.21 24.34
C LYS A 472 -49.88 -6.55 24.85
#